data_AF-A0A944TQW4-F1
#
_entry.id   AF-A0A944TQW4-F1
#
_cell.length_a   1.000
_cell.length_b   1.000
_cell.length_c   1.000
_cell.angle_alpha   90.00
_cell.angle_beta   90.00
_cell.angle_gamma   90.00
#
_symmetry.space_group_name_H-M   'P 1'
#
loop_
_entity.id
_entity.type
_entity.pdbx_description
1 polymer ?
#
loop_
_entity_poly.entity_id
_entity_poly.type
_entity_poly.pdbx_seq_one_letter_code
_entity_poly.pdbx_strand_id
1 'polypeptide(L)'
;MIYELSVVAKPAATDSDVKALQKLVSDVAKEHGGEVLVEDDWGRLTFAQPTSNGVKDGAFLYFIFRANEKNNTELNRRLKINESVLKYMTIVKGEDSEQEAVVKAYKTPYSKKYAGSVVDDSEEGKDGEKGQRRFSRNRSCWFTEKKISADWKDPKTYNWLINEFGKISPARVSGINRKNQRLAEQAIKRARQVGISSHVSNIFAG
;
A
#
# COMPACT_ATOMS: atom_id res chain seq x y z
N MET A 1 2.30 16.83 -10.47
CA MET A 1 2.92 15.75 -9.68
C MET A 1 1.97 14.56 -9.64
N ILE A 2 2.51 13.35 -9.51
CA ILE A 2 1.73 12.12 -9.34
C ILE A 2 1.68 11.76 -7.87
N TYR A 3 0.49 11.43 -7.41
CA TYR A 3 0.22 11.00 -6.05
C TYR A 3 -0.48 9.63 -6.05
N GLU A 4 -0.18 8.82 -5.04
CA GLU A 4 -1.05 7.72 -4.64
C GLU A 4 -1.84 8.13 -3.39
N LEU A 5 -3.10 7.70 -3.32
CA LEU A 5 -3.97 7.86 -2.16
C LEU A 5 -4.60 6.52 -1.82
N SER A 6 -4.49 6.16 -0.55
CA SER A 6 -5.30 5.11 0.05
C SER A 6 -6.36 5.74 0.95
N VAL A 7 -7.61 5.31 0.80
CA VAL A 7 -8.72 5.65 1.69
C VAL A 7 -9.31 4.36 2.22
N VAL A 8 -9.50 4.28 3.52
CA VAL A 8 -10.20 3.18 4.19
C VAL A 8 -11.51 3.75 4.72
N ALA A 9 -12.62 3.31 4.15
CA ALA A 9 -13.95 3.66 4.65
C ALA A 9 -14.31 2.80 5.87
N LYS A 10 -15.11 3.37 6.77
CA LYS A 10 -15.61 2.70 7.98
C LYS A 10 -16.45 1.47 7.63
N PRO A 11 -16.58 0.47 8.52
CA PRO A 11 -17.46 -0.66 8.29
C PRO A 11 -18.93 -0.27 8.08
N ALA A 12 -19.39 0.83 8.67
CA ALA A 12 -20.75 1.30 8.47
C ALA A 12 -20.98 1.94 7.09
N ALA A 13 -19.92 2.21 6.31
CA ALA A 13 -20.04 2.82 5.00
C ALA A 13 -20.75 1.87 4.03
N THR A 14 -21.75 2.42 3.35
CA THR A 14 -22.51 1.76 2.29
C THR A 14 -21.82 1.89 0.94
N ASP A 15 -22.26 1.13 -0.05
CA ASP A 15 -21.74 1.26 -1.42
C ASP A 15 -21.96 2.67 -2.00
N SER A 16 -23.01 3.37 -1.55
CA SER A 16 -23.25 4.77 -1.91
C SER A 16 -22.18 5.70 -1.33
N ASP A 17 -21.75 5.45 -0.09
CA ASP A 17 -20.68 6.22 0.56
C ASP A 17 -19.34 5.98 -0.14
N VAL A 18 -19.06 4.72 -0.50
CA VAL A 18 -17.86 4.35 -1.27
C VAL A 18 -17.82 5.10 -2.61
N LYS A 19 -18.94 5.11 -3.35
CA LYS A 19 -19.07 5.86 -4.60
C LYS A 19 -18.94 7.38 -4.40
N ALA A 20 -19.47 7.91 -3.31
CA ALA A 20 -19.31 9.33 -2.97
C ALA A 20 -17.84 9.68 -2.69
N LEU A 21 -17.08 8.79 -2.05
CA LEU A 21 -15.64 8.97 -1.83
C LEU A 21 -14.85 8.93 -3.15
N GLN A 22 -15.15 7.97 -4.04
CA GLN A 22 -14.56 7.91 -5.38
C GLN A 22 -14.80 9.21 -6.16
N LYS A 23 -16.05 9.68 -6.17
CA LYS A 23 -16.43 10.93 -6.82
C LYS A 23 -15.73 12.13 -6.20
N LEU A 24 -15.65 12.21 -4.87
CA LEU A 24 -14.94 13.28 -4.17
C LEU A 24 -13.48 13.39 -4.62
N VAL A 25 -12.76 12.26 -4.71
CA VAL A 25 -11.36 12.25 -5.17
C VAL A 25 -11.27 12.73 -6.62
N SER A 26 -12.16 12.24 -7.49
CA SER A 26 -12.20 12.63 -8.91
C SER A 26 -12.47 14.14 -9.10
N ASP A 27 -13.45 14.67 -8.37
CA ASP A 27 -13.85 16.07 -8.47
C ASP A 27 -12.74 17.00 -7.95
N VAL A 28 -12.13 16.68 -6.80
CA VAL A 28 -11.02 17.48 -6.24
C VAL A 28 -9.81 17.49 -7.17
N ALA A 29 -9.47 16.34 -7.77
CA ALA A 29 -8.38 16.25 -8.74
C ALA A 29 -8.65 17.17 -9.95
N LYS A 30 -9.86 17.13 -10.51
CA LYS A 30 -10.26 17.97 -11.65
C LYS A 30 -10.26 19.46 -11.31
N GLU A 31 -10.80 19.85 -10.15
CA GLU A 31 -10.78 21.23 -9.64
C GLU A 31 -9.35 21.80 -9.58
N HIS A 32 -8.35 20.93 -9.38
CA HIS A 32 -6.95 21.30 -9.26
C HIS A 32 -6.12 20.99 -10.52
N GLY A 33 -6.78 20.96 -11.70
CA GLY A 33 -6.13 20.78 -13.00
C GLY A 33 -5.52 19.38 -13.20
N GLY A 34 -5.98 18.42 -12.41
CA GLY A 34 -5.54 17.05 -12.37
C GLY A 34 -6.55 16.06 -12.92
N GLU A 35 -6.16 14.79 -12.90
CA GLU A 35 -7.04 13.68 -13.26
C GLU A 35 -6.70 12.42 -12.46
N VAL A 36 -7.69 11.57 -12.24
CA VAL A 36 -7.50 10.24 -11.66
C VAL A 36 -7.05 9.29 -12.77
N LEU A 37 -5.91 8.65 -12.56
CA LEU A 37 -5.23 7.77 -13.50
C LEU A 37 -5.54 6.29 -13.22
N VAL A 38 -5.57 5.94 -11.94
CA VAL A 38 -5.98 4.63 -11.46
C VAL A 38 -7.01 4.82 -10.37
N GLU A 39 -8.09 4.06 -10.49
CA GLU A 39 -9.09 3.87 -9.45
C GLU A 39 -9.28 2.37 -9.27
N ASP A 40 -9.06 1.92 -8.05
CA ASP A 40 -9.16 0.51 -7.67
C ASP A 40 -9.87 0.36 -6.32
N ASP A 41 -10.87 -0.53 -6.31
CA ASP A 41 -11.63 -0.89 -5.13
C ASP A 41 -11.18 -2.29 -4.70
N TRP A 42 -10.46 -2.34 -3.58
CA TRP A 42 -9.97 -3.59 -3.00
C TRP A 42 -11.05 -4.30 -2.20
N GLY A 43 -12.22 -3.66 -2.02
CA GLY A 43 -13.30 -4.18 -1.22
C GLY A 43 -13.00 -4.15 0.26
N ARG A 44 -13.76 -4.95 1.00
CA ARG A 44 -13.67 -5.03 2.46
C ARG A 44 -12.53 -5.97 2.83
N LEU A 45 -11.56 -5.45 3.58
CA LEU A 45 -10.46 -6.23 4.14
C LEU A 45 -10.54 -6.18 5.66
N THR A 46 -10.22 -7.30 6.30
CA THR A 46 -10.00 -7.34 7.75
C THR A 46 -8.63 -6.76 8.03
N PHE A 47 -8.50 -5.82 8.96
CA PHE A 47 -7.22 -5.28 9.37
C PHE A 47 -6.35 -6.34 10.02
N ALA A 48 -5.04 -6.18 9.88
CA ALA A 48 -4.05 -7.02 10.55
C ALA A 48 -4.16 -7.01 12.09
N GLN A 49 -4.71 -5.93 12.65
CA GLN A 49 -5.06 -5.80 14.06
C GLN A 49 -6.21 -4.79 14.21
N PRO A 50 -7.04 -4.89 15.25
CA PRO A 50 -8.07 -3.90 15.53
C PRO A 50 -7.49 -2.49 15.69
N THR A 51 -8.27 -1.48 15.31
CA THR A 51 -7.96 -0.08 15.65
C THR A 51 -8.11 0.17 17.15
N SER A 52 -7.66 1.32 17.63
CA SER A 52 -7.83 1.73 19.04
C SER A 52 -9.28 1.68 19.52
N ASN A 53 -10.23 1.88 18.59
CA ASN A 53 -11.67 1.91 18.89
C ASN A 53 -12.34 0.56 18.61
N GLY A 54 -11.57 -0.51 18.41
CA GLY A 54 -12.08 -1.88 18.23
C GLY A 54 -12.57 -2.22 16.82
N VAL A 55 -12.52 -1.28 15.87
CA VAL A 55 -12.87 -1.56 14.46
C VAL A 55 -11.88 -2.58 13.87
N LYS A 56 -12.40 -3.64 13.25
CA LYS A 56 -11.61 -4.77 12.75
C LYS A 56 -11.47 -4.82 11.23
N ASP A 57 -12.33 -4.15 10.48
CA ASP A 57 -12.37 -4.19 9.02
C ASP A 57 -12.67 -2.80 8.43
N GLY A 58 -12.54 -2.68 7.12
CA GLY A 58 -12.89 -1.48 6.37
C GLY A 58 -12.85 -1.72 4.88
N ALA A 59 -13.54 -0.87 4.11
CA ALA A 59 -13.49 -0.93 2.64
C ALA A 59 -12.30 -0.09 2.14
N PHE A 60 -11.40 -0.71 1.38
CA PHE A 60 -10.17 -0.09 0.89
C PHE A 60 -10.36 0.42 -0.54
N LEU A 61 -10.14 1.72 -0.69
CA LEU A 61 -10.11 2.40 -1.98
C LEU A 61 -8.70 2.91 -2.23
N TYR A 62 -8.24 2.72 -3.46
CA TYR A 62 -6.92 3.13 -3.88
C TYR A 62 -7.00 3.95 -5.17
N PHE A 63 -6.22 5.03 -5.19
CA PHE A 63 -6.17 5.97 -6.30
C PHE A 63 -4.72 6.28 -6.66
N ILE A 64 -4.45 6.41 -7.96
CA ILE A 64 -3.31 7.17 -8.47
C ILE A 64 -3.89 8.33 -9.26
N PHE A 65 -3.42 9.54 -8.99
CA PHE A 65 -3.90 10.73 -9.69
C PHE A 65 -2.76 11.71 -9.95
N ARG A 66 -2.89 12.46 -11.03
CA ARG A 66 -2.07 13.66 -11.30
C ARG A 66 -2.81 14.84 -10.72
N ALA A 67 -2.13 15.72 -9.99
CA ALA A 67 -2.69 17.01 -9.61
C ALA A 67 -1.58 18.03 -9.29
N ASN A 68 -2.00 19.27 -9.03
CA ASN A 68 -1.11 20.30 -8.50
C ASN A 68 -0.86 20.13 -6.99
N GLU A 69 0.06 20.92 -6.43
CA GLU A 69 0.45 20.81 -5.02
C GLU A 69 -0.67 21.18 -4.03
N LYS A 70 -1.59 22.07 -4.43
CA LYS A 70 -2.71 22.53 -3.58
C LYS A 70 -3.77 21.46 -3.39
N ASN A 71 -3.90 20.55 -4.35
CA ASN A 71 -4.85 19.44 -4.32
C ASN A 71 -4.78 18.64 -3.01
N ASN A 72 -3.57 18.30 -2.55
CA ASN A 72 -3.42 17.46 -1.37
C ASN A 72 -3.88 18.15 -0.08
N THR A 73 -3.70 19.47 0.02
CA THR A 73 -4.19 20.25 1.16
C THR A 73 -5.72 20.17 1.21
N GLU A 74 -6.38 20.39 0.08
CA GLU A 74 -7.85 20.36 0.01
C GLU A 74 -8.40 18.94 0.19
N LEU A 75 -7.77 17.95 -0.44
CA LEU A 75 -8.18 16.55 -0.33
C LEU A 75 -8.05 16.03 1.10
N ASN A 76 -6.93 16.31 1.77
CA ASN A 76 -6.74 15.95 3.18
C ASN A 76 -7.76 16.65 4.09
N ARG A 77 -8.10 17.92 3.81
CA ARG A 77 -9.13 18.66 4.57
C ARG A 77 -10.50 17.99 4.44
N ARG A 78 -10.93 17.65 3.22
CA ARG A 78 -12.22 16.98 2.97
C ARG A 78 -12.26 15.58 3.57
N LEU A 79 -11.21 14.77 3.38
CA LEU A 79 -11.13 13.40 3.93
C LEU A 79 -11.09 13.37 5.46
N LYS A 80 -10.43 14.34 6.10
CA LYS A 80 -10.34 14.43 7.57
C LYS A 80 -11.70 14.65 8.24
N ILE A 81 -12.60 15.39 7.59
CA ILE A 81 -13.92 15.75 8.15
C ILE A 81 -14.99 14.74 7.73
N ASN A 82 -14.75 13.97 6.66
CA ASN A 82 -15.70 13.00 6.15
C ASN A 82 -15.94 11.85 7.16
N GLU A 83 -17.18 11.72 7.61
CA GLU A 83 -17.55 10.74 8.63
C GLU A 83 -17.46 9.29 8.15
N SER A 84 -17.50 9.03 6.84
CA SER A 84 -17.37 7.69 6.29
C SER A 84 -15.92 7.22 6.20
N VAL A 85 -14.94 8.12 6.35
CA VAL A 85 -13.50 7.79 6.30
C VAL A 85 -12.99 7.35 7.68
N LEU A 86 -12.27 6.24 7.72
CA LEU A 86 -11.58 5.74 8.91
C LEU A 86 -10.09 6.09 8.90
N LYS A 87 -9.41 5.82 7.78
CA LYS A 87 -7.99 6.09 7.59
C LYS A 87 -7.76 6.59 6.17
N TYR A 88 -6.73 7.41 5.99
CA TYR A 88 -6.27 7.78 4.66
C TYR A 88 -4.77 8.05 4.69
N MET A 89 -4.13 7.92 3.54
CA MET A 89 -2.71 8.17 3.37
C MET A 89 -2.42 8.61 1.94
N THR A 90 -1.81 9.79 1.80
CA THR A 90 -1.38 10.34 0.51
C THR A 90 0.14 10.27 0.43
N ILE A 91 0.68 9.77 -0.70
CA ILE A 91 2.12 9.65 -0.93
C ILE A 91 2.44 10.23 -2.31
N VAL A 92 3.53 11.00 -2.37
CA VAL A 92 4.09 11.50 -3.64
C VAL A 92 4.79 10.34 -4.35
N LYS A 93 4.44 10.11 -5.62
CA LYS A 93 4.97 9.00 -6.42
C LYS A 93 5.98 9.42 -7.47
N GLY A 94 5.92 10.65 -7.96
CA GLY A 94 6.82 11.13 -8.99
C GLY A 94 6.34 12.40 -9.66
N GLU A 95 7.04 12.76 -10.73
CA GLU A 95 6.71 13.87 -11.62
C GLU A 95 5.77 13.43 -12.74
N ASP A 96 5.18 14.39 -13.46
CA ASP A 96 4.17 14.11 -14.50
C ASP A 96 4.75 13.31 -15.68
N SER A 97 6.05 13.43 -15.94
CA SER A 97 6.77 12.65 -16.96
C SER A 97 6.81 11.14 -16.67
N GLU A 98 6.63 10.74 -15.41
CA GLU A 98 6.67 9.34 -14.97
C GLU A 98 5.28 8.68 -14.98
N GLN A 99 4.24 9.38 -15.47
CA GLN A 99 2.84 8.97 -15.40
C GLN A 99 2.59 7.55 -15.91
N GLU A 100 3.02 7.28 -17.13
CA GLU A 100 2.81 5.97 -17.77
C GLU A 100 3.51 4.85 -17.01
N ALA A 101 4.73 5.10 -16.53
CA ALA A 101 5.50 4.13 -15.77
C ALA A 101 4.84 3.82 -14.42
N VAL A 102 4.34 4.83 -13.71
CA VAL A 102 3.66 4.65 -12.42
C VAL A 102 2.36 3.87 -12.57
N VAL A 103 1.55 4.20 -13.58
CA VAL A 103 0.28 3.51 -13.85
C VAL A 103 0.54 2.05 -14.25
N LYS A 104 1.51 1.79 -15.13
CA LYS A 104 1.84 0.43 -15.57
C LYS A 104 2.45 -0.44 -14.46
N ALA A 105 3.19 0.18 -13.53
CA ALA A 105 3.79 -0.52 -12.40
C ALA A 105 2.77 -0.84 -11.29
N TYR A 106 1.54 -0.33 -11.35
CA TYR A 106 0.55 -0.57 -10.33
C TYR A 106 0.09 -2.03 -10.34
N LYS A 107 0.24 -2.68 -9.18
CA LYS A 107 -0.19 -4.06 -8.92
C LYS A 107 -0.71 -4.17 -7.49
N THR A 108 -1.66 -5.08 -7.28
CA THR A 108 -2.19 -5.37 -5.95
C THR A 108 -2.64 -6.83 -5.83
N PRO A 109 -2.42 -7.48 -4.67
CA PRO A 109 -2.97 -8.80 -4.40
C PRO A 109 -4.47 -8.76 -4.06
N TYR A 110 -5.07 -7.58 -3.84
CA TYR A 110 -6.41 -7.45 -3.28
C TYR A 110 -7.52 -7.27 -4.33
N SER A 111 -7.19 -6.73 -5.51
CA SER A 111 -8.18 -6.46 -6.55
C SER A 111 -8.15 -7.49 -7.67
N LYS A 112 -9.33 -7.83 -8.20
CA LYS A 112 -9.45 -8.63 -9.42
C LYS A 112 -9.10 -7.83 -10.68
N LYS A 113 -9.26 -6.50 -10.65
CA LYS A 113 -9.05 -5.61 -11.80
C LYS A 113 -7.57 -5.44 -12.14
N TYR A 114 -6.73 -5.34 -11.11
CA TYR A 114 -5.27 -5.18 -11.23
C TYR A 114 -4.52 -6.32 -10.54
N ALA A 115 -5.03 -7.54 -10.75
CA ALA A 115 -4.61 -8.73 -10.02
C ALA A 115 -3.12 -9.04 -10.22
N GLY A 116 -2.43 -9.29 -9.11
CA GLY A 116 -1.08 -9.86 -9.09
C GLY A 116 -0.21 -9.26 -7.99
N SER A 117 0.68 -10.08 -7.43
CA SER A 117 1.75 -9.60 -6.58
C SER A 117 2.92 -9.08 -7.42
N VAL A 118 3.66 -8.10 -6.90
CA VAL A 118 4.94 -7.68 -7.50
C VAL A 118 5.96 -8.82 -7.50
N VAL A 119 5.76 -9.82 -6.62
CA VAL A 119 6.63 -11.00 -6.49
C VAL A 119 6.31 -12.06 -7.54
N ASP A 120 5.08 -12.11 -8.06
CA ASP A 120 4.63 -13.16 -8.99
C ASP A 120 5.35 -13.06 -10.37
N ASP A 121 5.81 -11.86 -10.77
CA ASP A 121 6.58 -11.65 -12.01
C ASP A 121 8.02 -12.16 -11.93
N SER A 122 8.53 -12.47 -10.74
CA SER A 122 9.87 -13.04 -10.61
C SER A 122 9.83 -14.53 -10.93
N GLU A 123 10.69 -15.00 -11.84
CA GLU A 123 10.68 -16.33 -12.49
C GLU A 123 10.69 -17.58 -11.57
N GLU A 124 10.62 -17.43 -10.25
CA GLU A 124 10.57 -18.52 -9.26
C GLU A 124 9.20 -18.68 -8.56
N GLY A 125 8.13 -18.07 -9.10
CA GLY A 125 6.77 -18.07 -8.52
C GLY A 125 6.03 -19.41 -8.45
N LYS A 126 6.69 -20.58 -8.56
CA LYS A 126 6.05 -21.90 -8.48
C LYS A 126 6.42 -22.75 -7.26
N ASP A 127 7.44 -22.39 -6.47
CA ASP A 127 7.86 -23.14 -5.28
C ASP A 127 7.85 -22.27 -4.00
N GLY A 128 6.70 -21.64 -3.75
CA GLY A 128 6.51 -20.53 -2.82
C GLY A 128 6.51 -20.82 -1.31
N GLU A 129 7.25 -21.81 -0.81
CA GLU A 129 7.43 -22.00 0.65
C GLU A 129 8.84 -22.39 1.10
N LYS A 130 9.72 -22.87 0.20
CA LYS A 130 11.03 -23.40 0.60
C LYS A 130 12.23 -22.50 0.27
N GLY A 131 12.02 -21.43 -0.50
CA GLY A 131 13.06 -20.44 -0.83
C GLY A 131 13.20 -19.28 0.17
N GLN A 132 12.16 -18.99 0.98
CA GLN A 132 12.16 -17.86 1.91
C GLN A 132 13.03 -18.04 3.17
N ARG A 133 13.58 -19.25 3.36
CA ARG A 133 14.59 -19.51 4.38
C ARG A 133 15.92 -19.78 3.72
N ARG A 134 16.76 -18.76 3.67
CA ARG A 134 18.19 -18.92 3.87
C ARG A 134 18.73 -17.58 4.34
N PHE A 135 18.90 -17.47 5.66
CA PHE A 135 19.96 -16.68 6.29
C PHE A 135 21.34 -17.21 5.83
N SER A 136 21.51 -17.39 4.51
CA SER A 136 22.73 -17.73 3.84
C SER A 136 23.35 -16.41 3.43
N ARG A 137 24.66 -16.33 3.64
CA ARG A 137 25.53 -15.19 3.38
C ARG A 137 25.72 -14.99 1.86
N ASN A 138 24.65 -15.00 1.05
CA ASN A 138 24.75 -14.72 -0.38
C ASN A 138 25.10 -13.24 -0.59
N ARG A 139 25.99 -13.00 -1.55
CA ARG A 139 26.64 -11.70 -1.77
C ARG A 139 25.70 -10.59 -2.28
N SER A 140 24.47 -10.92 -2.69
CA SER A 140 23.47 -10.00 -3.24
C SER A 140 22.21 -9.94 -2.37
N CYS A 141 21.69 -8.73 -2.16
CA CYS A 141 20.42 -8.50 -1.47
C CYS A 141 19.24 -9.02 -2.32
N TRP A 142 18.31 -9.76 -1.71
CA TRP A 142 17.13 -10.34 -2.38
C TRP A 142 16.37 -9.35 -3.28
N PHE A 143 16.03 -8.16 -2.77
CA PHE A 143 15.37 -7.10 -3.54
C PHE A 143 16.17 -6.67 -4.78
N THR A 144 17.49 -6.59 -4.67
CA THR A 144 18.37 -6.20 -5.78
C THR A 144 18.45 -7.31 -6.83
N GLU A 145 18.55 -8.55 -6.40
CA GLU A 145 18.62 -9.72 -7.28
C GLU A 145 17.33 -9.92 -8.06
N LYS A 146 16.18 -9.82 -7.39
CA LYS A 146 14.85 -9.94 -8.00
C LYS A 146 14.38 -8.67 -8.71
N LYS A 147 15.14 -7.56 -8.62
CA LYS A 147 14.76 -6.23 -9.14
C LYS A 147 13.39 -5.75 -8.63
N ILE A 148 13.05 -6.09 -7.40
CA ILE A 148 11.81 -5.74 -6.72
C ILE A 148 12.09 -4.70 -5.65
N SER A 149 11.14 -3.81 -5.39
CA SER A 149 11.11 -2.94 -4.21
C SER A 149 9.98 -3.35 -3.29
N ALA A 150 10.16 -3.18 -1.97
CA ALA A 150 9.09 -3.36 -1.01
C ALA A 150 7.95 -2.39 -1.30
N ASP A 151 6.71 -2.89 -1.34
CA ASP A 151 5.50 -2.10 -1.52
C ASP A 151 4.55 -2.35 -0.35
N TRP A 152 4.00 -1.28 0.24
CA TRP A 152 3.08 -1.37 1.37
C TRP A 152 1.75 -2.03 1.00
N LYS A 153 1.42 -2.03 -0.30
CA LYS A 153 0.21 -2.63 -0.88
C LYS A 153 0.31 -4.15 -1.00
N ASP A 154 1.51 -4.71 -0.92
CA ASP A 154 1.75 -6.14 -1.14
C ASP A 154 2.56 -6.74 0.02
N PRO A 155 1.87 -7.35 1.01
CA PRO A 155 2.52 -7.99 2.14
C PRO A 155 3.54 -9.05 1.76
N LYS A 156 3.40 -9.73 0.61
CA LYS A 156 4.37 -10.76 0.18
C LYS A 156 5.78 -10.17 0.00
N THR A 157 5.89 -8.88 -0.30
CA THR A 157 7.19 -8.21 -0.49
C THR A 157 7.97 -8.00 0.81
N TYR A 158 7.30 -7.96 1.97
CA TYR A 158 7.93 -7.61 3.24
C TYR A 158 7.54 -8.48 4.45
N ASN A 159 6.63 -9.46 4.31
CA ASN A 159 6.15 -10.27 5.43
C ASN A 159 7.26 -10.99 6.21
N TRP A 160 8.25 -11.53 5.51
CA TRP A 160 9.41 -12.23 6.05
C TRP A 160 10.38 -11.31 6.81
N LEU A 161 10.24 -9.98 6.67
CA LEU A 161 10.99 -9.01 7.46
C LEU A 161 10.36 -8.75 8.82
N ILE A 162 9.12 -9.18 9.05
CA ILE A 162 8.40 -8.97 10.31
C ILE A 162 8.44 -10.26 11.13
N ASN A 163 8.86 -10.15 12.39
CA ASN A 163 8.84 -11.30 13.29
C ASN A 163 7.45 -11.54 13.90
N GLU A 164 7.30 -12.63 14.65
CA GLU A 164 6.03 -12.99 15.31
C GLU A 164 5.42 -11.90 16.20
N PHE A 165 6.25 -11.01 16.76
CA PHE A 165 5.84 -9.91 17.63
C PHE A 165 5.53 -8.62 16.86
N GLY A 166 5.50 -8.64 15.52
CA GLY A 166 5.32 -7.45 14.73
C GLY A 166 6.54 -6.52 14.71
N LYS A 167 7.73 -6.94 15.14
CA LYS A 167 8.96 -6.13 15.06
C LYS A 167 9.61 -6.30 13.70
N ILE A 168 10.15 -5.20 13.16
CA ILE A 168 10.90 -5.22 11.89
C ILE A 168 12.30 -5.78 12.16
N SER A 169 12.68 -6.79 11.39
CA SER A 169 13.97 -7.44 11.47
C SER A 169 15.08 -6.46 11.03
N PRO A 170 16.15 -6.30 11.83
CA PRO A 170 17.23 -5.40 11.48
C PRO A 170 18.04 -5.96 10.29
N ALA A 171 18.68 -5.07 9.52
CA ALA A 171 19.48 -5.42 8.34
C ALA A 171 20.53 -6.52 8.59
N ARG A 172 21.13 -6.55 9.79
CA ARG A 172 22.12 -7.57 10.20
C ARG A 172 21.55 -8.98 10.29
N VAL A 173 20.23 -9.10 10.46
CA VAL A 173 19.50 -10.37 10.49
C VAL A 173 18.91 -10.64 9.12
N SER A 174 18.16 -9.69 8.55
CA SER A 174 17.47 -9.88 7.26
C SER A 174 18.40 -9.99 6.04
N GLY A 175 19.66 -9.55 6.14
CA GLY A 175 20.64 -9.65 5.05
C GLY A 175 20.39 -8.70 3.88
N ILE A 176 19.49 -7.72 4.02
CA ILE A 176 19.21 -6.73 2.97
C ILE A 176 20.15 -5.52 3.05
N ASN A 177 20.40 -4.90 1.90
CA ASN A 177 21.24 -3.70 1.84
C ASN A 177 20.57 -2.51 2.55
N ARG A 178 21.35 -1.49 2.94
CA ARG A 178 20.83 -0.33 3.68
C ARG A 178 19.75 0.46 2.92
N LYS A 179 19.83 0.54 1.59
CA LYS A 179 18.85 1.25 0.76
C LYS A 179 17.49 0.55 0.84
N ASN A 180 17.48 -0.75 0.58
CA ASN A 180 16.28 -1.58 0.59
C ASN A 180 15.72 -1.76 2.01
N GLN A 181 16.57 -1.77 3.05
CA GLN A 181 16.11 -1.72 4.45
C GLN A 181 15.26 -0.47 4.71
N ARG A 182 15.72 0.72 4.29
CA ARG A 182 14.96 1.97 4.48
C ARG A 182 13.63 1.94 3.71
N LEU A 183 13.65 1.46 2.47
CA LEU A 183 12.44 1.33 1.64
C LEU A 183 11.44 0.34 2.26
N ALA A 184 11.91 -0.82 2.71
CA ALA A 184 11.08 -1.83 3.37
C ALA A 184 10.51 -1.34 4.70
N GLU A 185 11.31 -0.69 5.54
CA GLU A 185 10.83 -0.07 6.78
C GLU A 185 9.75 0.98 6.51
N GLN A 186 9.95 1.82 5.49
CA GLN A 186 8.97 2.82 5.10
C GLN A 186 7.67 2.17 4.58
N ALA A 187 7.77 1.13 3.76
CA ALA A 187 6.64 0.35 3.28
C ALA A 187 5.86 -0.30 4.43
N ILE A 188 6.54 -0.96 5.37
CA ILE A 188 5.92 -1.58 6.56
C ILE A 188 5.21 -0.53 7.42
N LYS A 189 5.84 0.64 7.65
CA LYS A 189 5.24 1.74 8.42
C LYS A 189 3.99 2.30 7.73
N ARG A 190 4.01 2.43 6.40
CA ARG A 190 2.85 2.82 5.60
C ARG A 190 1.72 1.79 5.67
N ALA A 191 2.05 0.50 5.50
CA ALA A 191 1.09 -0.60 5.64
C ALA A 191 0.42 -0.61 7.02
N ARG A 192 1.19 -0.33 8.08
CA ARG A 192 0.70 -0.17 9.45
C ARG A 192 -0.27 0.99 9.64
N GLN A 193 0.01 2.13 8.99
CA GLN A 193 -0.87 3.30 9.05
C GLN A 193 -2.27 2.96 8.52
N VAL A 194 -2.36 2.30 7.36
CA VAL A 194 -3.64 1.91 6.75
C VAL A 194 -4.28 0.67 7.36
N GLY A 195 -3.51 -0.17 8.08
CA GLY A 195 -4.02 -1.37 8.76
C GLY A 195 -3.75 -2.69 8.04
N ILE A 196 -2.89 -2.68 7.02
CA ILE A 196 -2.48 -3.88 6.28
C ILE A 196 -1.47 -4.72 7.06
N SER A 197 -0.65 -4.10 7.91
CA SER A 197 0.34 -4.78 8.75
C SER A 197 0.10 -4.48 10.22
N SER A 198 0.26 -5.49 11.06
CA SER A 198 0.15 -5.36 12.51
C SER A 198 1.41 -4.73 13.13
N HIS A 199 1.25 -4.12 14.30
CA HIS A 199 2.35 -3.64 15.14
C HIS A 199 2.77 -4.68 16.19
N VAL A 200 1.89 -5.64 16.49
CA VAL A 200 2.04 -6.57 17.62
C VAL A 200 2.13 -8.03 17.18
N SER A 201 1.90 -8.32 15.91
CA SER A 201 1.90 -9.67 15.34
C SER A 201 2.41 -9.68 13.90
N ASN A 202 2.68 -10.88 13.38
CA ASN A 202 2.98 -11.10 11.95
C ASN A 202 1.72 -11.38 11.10
N ILE A 203 0.59 -10.79 11.48
CA ILE A 203 -0.68 -10.92 10.76
C ILE A 203 -0.78 -9.77 9.74
N PHE A 204 -1.39 -10.05 8.60
CA PHE A 204 -1.64 -9.09 7.52
C PHE A 204 -3.12 -9.02 7.20
N ALA A 205 -3.54 -7.91 6.57
CA ALA A 205 -4.91 -7.76 6.13
C ALA A 205 -5.27 -8.72 5.00
N GLY A 206 -6.50 -9.24 5.06
CA GLY A 206 -7.09 -10.18 4.11
C GLY A 206 -8.58 -10.40 4.36
#